data_AF-A0AAE5QY37-F1
#
_entry.id   AF-A0AAE5QY37-F1
#
_cell.length_a   1.000
_cell.length_b   1.000
_cell.length_c   1.000
_cell.angle_alpha   90.00
_cell.angle_beta   90.00
_cell.angle_gamma   90.00
#
_symmetry.space_group_name_H-M   'P 1'
#
loop_
_entity.id
_entity.type
_entity.pdbx_description
1 polymer ?
#
loop_
_entity_poly.entity_id
_entity_poly.type
_entity_poly.pdbx_seq_one_letter_code
_entity_poly.pdbx_strand_id
1 'polypeptide(L)'
;MYNLFQKGYFENSLTIIGSGLNELTTDEFREKVKNAIQNNIENSKEIGAFLKRLFYKQQDANSKDSYQKFLEMSLELDDKFDLKENRLFYLAMSPKFLELQQTT
;
A
#
# COMPACT_ATOMS: atom_id res chain seq x y z
N MET A 1 -6.68 6.58 5.57
CA MET A 1 -6.49 5.13 5.79
C MET A 1 -6.33 4.79 7.27
N TYR A 2 -5.33 5.32 7.98
CA TYR A 2 -5.11 5.01 9.41
C TYR A 2 -6.36 5.20 10.30
N ASN A 3 -7.08 6.32 10.17
CA ASN A 3 -8.31 6.56 10.94
C ASN A 3 -9.43 5.53 10.66
N LEU A 4 -9.49 4.94 9.46
CA LEU A 4 -10.47 3.89 9.15
C LEU A 4 -10.06 2.55 9.77
N PHE A 5 -8.75 2.28 9.83
CA PHE A 5 -8.21 1.13 10.53
C PHE A 5 -8.54 1.20 12.03
N GLN A 6 -8.32 2.36 12.67
CA GLN A 6 -8.66 2.57 14.09
C GLN A 6 -10.15 2.38 14.38
N LYS A 7 -11.03 2.67 13.42
CA LYS A 7 -12.48 2.47 13.56
C LYS A 7 -12.94 1.01 13.34
N GLY A 8 -12.03 0.08 13.08
CA GLY A 8 -12.34 -1.35 12.96
C GLY A 8 -12.98 -1.77 11.63
N TYR A 9 -13.02 -0.90 10.61
CA TYR A 9 -13.67 -1.24 9.33
C TYR A 9 -12.98 -2.37 8.55
N PHE A 10 -11.77 -2.76 8.96
CA PHE A 10 -10.87 -3.55 8.13
C PHE A 10 -10.11 -4.64 8.90
N GLU A 11 -10.52 -4.91 10.15
CA GLU A 11 -9.82 -5.71 11.18
C GLU A 11 -8.65 -6.57 10.65
N ASN A 12 -8.95 -7.60 9.85
CA ASN A 12 -7.95 -8.55 9.36
C ASN A 12 -7.78 -8.62 7.84
N SER A 13 -8.58 -7.88 7.06
CA SER A 13 -8.68 -8.02 5.60
C SER A 13 -8.14 -6.79 4.85
N LEU A 14 -7.15 -6.10 5.43
CA LEU A 14 -6.51 -4.95 4.79
C LEU A 14 -5.01 -5.13 4.71
N THR A 15 -4.52 -4.90 3.49
CA THR A 15 -3.11 -4.77 3.15
C THR A 15 -2.98 -3.56 2.25
N ILE A 16 -1.94 -2.75 2.46
CA ILE A 16 -1.69 -1.54 1.69
C ILE A 16 -0.31 -1.65 1.06
N ILE A 17 -0.25 -1.54 -0.27
CA ILE A 17 0.99 -1.52 -1.03
C ILE A 17 1.21 -0.08 -1.51
N GLY A 18 2.25 0.56 -1.00
CA GLY A 18 2.76 1.81 -1.57
C GLY A 18 3.58 1.52 -2.82
N SER A 19 3.39 2.29 -3.88
CA SER A 19 4.23 2.25 -5.07
C SER A 19 4.67 3.63 -5.50
N GLY A 20 5.85 3.71 -6.12
CA GLY A 20 6.42 4.95 -6.63
C GLY A 20 7.81 4.75 -7.21
N LEU A 21 8.38 5.83 -7.75
CA LEU A 21 9.68 5.81 -8.43
C LEU A 21 10.87 5.68 -7.46
N ASN A 22 10.70 6.10 -6.20
CA ASN A 22 11.77 6.08 -5.22
C ASN A 22 12.15 4.65 -4.84
N GLU A 23 13.44 4.36 -4.80
CA GLU A 23 13.93 3.11 -4.24
C GLU A 23 13.79 3.17 -2.72
N LEU A 24 12.84 2.40 -2.17
CA LEU A 24 12.60 2.30 -0.73
C LEU A 24 12.37 0.84 -0.38
N THR A 25 12.85 0.44 0.80
CA THR A 25 12.45 -0.81 1.43
C THR A 25 11.08 -0.66 2.09
N THR A 26 10.43 -1.80 2.35
CA THR A 26 9.15 -1.81 3.10
C THR A 26 9.32 -1.21 4.51
N ASP A 27 10.47 -1.40 5.15
CA ASP A 27 10.70 -0.87 6.50
C ASP A 27 10.93 0.64 6.50
N GLU A 28 11.67 1.17 5.53
CA GLU A 28 11.79 2.63 5.34
C GLU A 28 10.43 3.27 5.05
N PHE A 29 9.60 2.60 4.24
CA PHE A 29 8.24 3.06 3.98
C PHE A 29 7.39 3.08 5.25
N ARG A 30 7.46 2.03 6.08
CA ARG A 30 6.75 1.98 7.38
C ARG A 30 7.16 3.10 8.30
N GLU A 31 8.46 3.38 8.42
CA GLU A 31 8.94 4.49 9.27
C GLU A 31 8.47 5.86 8.74
N LYS A 32 8.47 6.06 7.42
CA LYS A 32 7.90 7.28 6.82
C LYS A 32 6.41 7.43 7.16
N VAL A 33 5.62 6.37 7.03
CA VAL A 33 4.19 6.40 7.35
C VAL A 33 3.96 6.65 8.84
N LYS A 34 4.71 5.96 9.71
CA LYS A 34 4.66 6.13 11.16
C LYS A 34 4.94 7.58 11.57
N ASN A 35 5.98 8.20 11.01
CA ASN A 35 6.30 9.61 11.25
C ASN A 35 5.19 10.55 10.75
N ALA A 36 4.55 10.24 9.62
CA ALA A 36 3.46 11.06 9.08
C ALA A 36 2.19 11.01 9.95
N ILE A 37 1.93 9.89 10.63
CA ILE A 37 0.74 9.71 11.48
C ILE A 37 1.01 9.90 12.98
N GLN A 38 2.25 10.23 13.38
CA GLN A 38 2.68 10.26 14.77
C GLN A 38 1.80 11.11 15.70
N ASN A 39 1.31 12.24 15.18
CA ASN A 39 0.45 13.17 15.93
C ASN A 39 -1.00 12.68 16.09
N ASN A 40 -1.37 11.59 15.42
CA ASN A 40 -2.70 10.97 15.48
C ASN A 40 -2.65 9.59 16.18
N ILE A 41 -1.52 9.21 16.78
CA ILE A 41 -1.40 7.93 17.48
C ILE A 41 -1.98 8.06 18.88
N GLU A 42 -3.18 7.52 19.09
CA GLU A 42 -3.78 7.40 20.42
C GLU A 42 -3.35 6.10 21.14
N ASN A 43 -3.08 5.02 20.40
CA ASN A 43 -2.71 3.70 20.94
C ASN A 43 -1.52 3.07 20.19
N SER A 44 -0.41 2.85 20.90
CA SER A 44 0.84 2.34 20.33
C SER A 44 0.82 0.85 19.95
N LYS A 45 -0.10 0.05 20.52
CA LYS A 45 -0.24 -1.37 20.13
C LYS A 45 -0.93 -1.54 18.78
N GLU A 46 -1.92 -0.70 18.49
CA GLU A 46 -2.70 -0.75 17.24
C GLU A 46 -1.86 -0.31 16.04
N ILE A 47 -0.98 0.67 16.22
CA ILE A 47 -0.12 1.11 15.12
C ILE A 47 0.87 0.01 14.68
N GLY A 48 1.38 -0.80 15.60
CA GLY A 48 2.25 -1.92 15.25
C GLY A 48 1.56 -2.95 14.34
N ALA A 49 0.27 -3.22 14.59
CA ALA A 49 -0.55 -4.08 13.73
C ALA A 49 -0.80 -3.43 12.36
N PHE A 50 -1.11 -2.13 12.33
CA PHE A 50 -1.29 -1.38 11.09
C PHE A 50 -0.02 -1.37 10.23
N LEU A 51 1.15 -1.07 10.80
CA LEU A 51 2.41 -0.99 10.05
C LEU A 51 2.80 -2.34 9.43
N LYS A 52 2.46 -3.47 10.07
CA LYS A 52 2.68 -4.82 9.51
C LYS A 52 1.85 -5.10 8.25
N ARG A 53 0.77 -4.35 8.03
CA ARG A 53 -0.07 -4.42 6.82
C ARG A 53 0.43 -3.50 5.70
N LEU A 54 1.46 -2.69 5.95
CA LEU A 54 2.08 -1.85 4.94
C LEU A 54 3.23 -2.57 4.27
N PHE A 55 3.24 -2.47 2.94
CA PHE A 55 4.28 -2.96 2.06
C PHE A 55 4.64 -1.89 1.04
N TYR A 56 5.84 -1.98 0.49
CA TYR A 56 6.30 -1.08 -0.57
C TYR A 56 6.88 -1.86 -1.73
N LYS A 57 6.57 -1.40 -2.94
CA LYS A 57 7.20 -1.86 -4.18
C LYS A 57 7.56 -0.65 -5.02
N GLN A 58 8.85 -0.48 -5.32
CA GLN A 58 9.26 0.48 -6.33
C GLN A 58 8.61 0.08 -7.66
N GLN A 59 7.97 1.05 -8.31
CA GLN A 59 7.28 0.83 -9.56
C GLN A 59 7.52 2.01 -10.50
N ASP A 60 7.96 1.70 -11.72
CA ASP A 60 7.92 2.63 -12.85
C ASP A 60 6.64 2.41 -13.64
N ALA A 61 5.78 3.43 -13.67
CA ALA A 61 4.50 3.39 -14.36
C ALA A 61 4.62 3.25 -15.88
N ASN A 62 5.81 3.46 -16.46
CA ASN A 62 6.07 3.29 -17.89
C ASN A 62 6.63 1.91 -18.26
N SER A 63 6.96 1.07 -17.27
CA SER A 63 7.62 -0.23 -17.49
C SER A 63 6.66 -1.39 -17.28
N LYS A 64 6.36 -2.16 -18.33
CA LYS A 64 5.52 -3.36 -18.26
C LYS A 64 6.06 -4.41 -17.27
N ASP A 65 7.38 -4.61 -17.25
CA ASP A 65 8.05 -5.50 -16.29
C ASP A 65 7.79 -5.08 -14.83
N SER A 66 7.71 -3.77 -14.60
CA SER A 66 7.39 -3.24 -13.28
C SER A 66 5.96 -3.56 -12.82
N TYR A 67 5.00 -3.60 -13.73
CA TYR A 67 3.62 -4.02 -13.41
C TYR A 67 3.53 -5.51 -13.14
N GLN A 68 4.28 -6.34 -13.87
CA GLN A 68 4.31 -7.78 -13.64
C GLN A 68 4.80 -8.12 -12.23
N LYS A 69 5.92 -7.52 -11.82
CA LYS A 69 6.47 -7.67 -10.47
C LYS A 69 5.56 -7.11 -9.37
N PHE A 70 4.77 -6.09 -9.69
CA PHE A 70 3.76 -5.55 -8.77
C PHE A 70 2.58 -6.51 -8.62
N LEU A 71 2.10 -7.09 -9.72
CA LEU A 71 1.04 -8.09 -9.73
C LEU A 71 1.43 -9.33 -8.91
N GLU A 72 2.64 -9.86 -9.13
CA GLU A 72 3.16 -11.01 -8.37
C GLU A 72 3.11 -10.77 -6.86
N MET A 73 3.66 -9.64 -6.41
CA MET A 73 3.60 -9.25 -5.00
C MET A 73 2.15 -9.06 -4.51
N SER A 74 1.27 -8.53 -5.36
CA SER A 74 -0.14 -8.32 -5.03
C SER A 74 -0.90 -9.64 -4.86
N LEU A 75 -0.54 -10.69 -5.62
CA LEU A 75 -1.10 -12.04 -5.48
C LEU A 75 -0.55 -12.74 -4.24
N GLU A 76 0.76 -12.67 -3.99
CA GLU A 76 1.38 -13.24 -2.78
C GLU A 76 0.75 -12.68 -1.50
N LEU A 77 0.44 -11.38 -1.47
CA LEU A 77 -0.20 -10.73 -0.33
C LEU A 77 -1.69 -11.06 -0.22
N ASP A 78 -2.37 -11.32 -1.33
CA ASP A 78 -3.77 -11.75 -1.35
C ASP A 78 -3.90 -13.11 -0.65
N ASP A 79 -3.08 -14.08 -1.05
CA ASP A 79 -3.02 -15.42 -0.46
C ASP A 79 -2.61 -15.37 1.01
N LYS A 80 -1.58 -14.58 1.34
CA LYS A 80 -1.05 -14.50 2.71
C LYS A 80 -2.05 -13.95 3.71
N PHE A 81 -2.94 -13.05 3.28
CA PHE A 81 -3.87 -12.33 4.16
C PHE A 81 -5.35 -12.66 3.89
N ASP A 82 -5.65 -13.62 3.02
CA ASP A 82 -7.01 -14.03 2.64
C ASP A 82 -7.90 -12.82 2.26
N LEU A 83 -7.42 -12.00 1.33
CA LEU A 83 -8.08 -10.73 0.95
C LEU A 83 -9.23 -10.91 -0.05
N LYS A 84 -9.41 -12.14 -0.56
CA LYS A 84 -10.50 -12.53 -1.49
C LYS A 84 -10.52 -11.67 -2.74
N GLU A 85 -9.35 -11.33 -3.28
CA GLU A 85 -9.17 -10.56 -4.51
C GLU A 85 -9.79 -9.14 -4.49
N ASN A 86 -10.16 -8.61 -3.32
CA ASN A 86 -10.72 -7.26 -3.22
C ASN A 86 -9.61 -6.21 -3.34
N ARG A 87 -9.54 -5.52 -4.49
CA ARG A 87 -8.46 -4.56 -4.79
C ARG A 87 -9.03 -3.16 -5.03
N LEU A 88 -8.44 -2.18 -4.36
CA LEU A 88 -8.69 -0.75 -4.58
C LEU A 88 -7.40 -0.07 -5.03
N PHE A 89 -7.40 0.48 -6.24
CA PHE A 89 -6.27 1.25 -6.77
C PHE A 89 -6.47 2.73 -6.49
N TYR A 90 -5.64 3.32 -5.62
CA TYR A 90 -5.65 4.75 -5.35
C TYR A 90 -4.48 5.43 -6.07
N LEU A 91 -4.78 6.13 -7.17
CA LEU A 91 -3.77 6.81 -7.98
C LEU A 91 -3.49 8.21 -7.41
N ALA A 92 -2.54 8.29 -6.49
CA ALA A 92 -2.04 9.53 -5.92
C ALA A 92 -1.07 10.28 -6.86
N MET A 93 -1.37 10.30 -8.16
CA MET A 93 -0.53 10.89 -9.20
C MET A 93 -1.16 12.16 -9.77
N SER A 94 -0.33 13.07 -10.31
CA SER A 94 -0.82 14.24 -11.04
C SER A 94 -1.72 13.79 -12.21
N PRO A 95 -2.84 14.50 -12.51
CA PRO A 95 -3.79 14.11 -13.55
C PRO A 95 -3.16 13.84 -14.92
N LYS A 96 -2.00 14.46 -15.21
CA LYS A 96 -1.26 14.27 -16.47
C LYS A 96 -0.73 12.85 -16.67
N PHE A 97 -0.62 12.05 -15.60
CA PHE A 97 -0.18 10.65 -15.67
C PHE A 97 -1.35 9.65 -15.72
N LEU A 98 -2.60 10.14 -15.71
CA LEU A 98 -3.80 9.31 -15.66
C LEU A 98 -4.11 8.62 -17.02
N GLU A 99 -3.63 9.18 -18.14
CA GLU A 99 -3.93 8.68 -19.49
C GLU A 99 -3.29 7.32 -19.82
N LEU A 100 -2.26 6.89 -19.09
CA LEU A 100 -1.51 5.65 -19.38
C LEU A 100 -2.07 4.38 -18.69
N GLN A 101 -3.11 4.48 -17.87
CA GLN A 101 -3.64 3.34 -17.08
C GLN A 101 -4.93 2.72 -17.65
N GLN A 102 -5.35 3.11 -18.87
CA GLN A 102 -6.62 2.64 -19.46
C GLN A 102 -6.49 1.85 -20.76
N THR A 103 -5.29 1.45 -21.19
CA THR A 103 -5.16 0.69 -22.45
C THR A 103 -4.46 -0.67 -22.27
N THR A 104 -5.32 -1.69 -22.38
CA THR A 104 -5.09 -3.12 -22.73
C THR A 104 -4.62 -4.06 -21.64
#